data_AF-A0A951PRN7-F1
#
_entry.id   AF-A0A951PRN7-F1
#
_cell.length_a   1.000
_cell.length_b   1.000
_cell.length_c   1.000
_cell.angle_alpha   90.00
_cell.angle_beta   90.00
_cell.angle_gamma   90.00
#
_symmetry.space_group_name_H-M   'P 1'
#
loop_
_entity.id
_entity.type
_entity.pdbx_description
1 polymer ?
#
loop_
_entity_poly.entity_id
_entity_poly.type
_entity_poly.pdbx_seq_one_letter_code
_entity_poly.pdbx_strand_id
1 'polypeptide(L)'
;MKLEILSLNQSGSTEAEIQPTPVDFSSHQQWNLQTGWKNVLNNLRLIIQPTLALSLIFPWLDLFPNPSLLLSFHELIHAMNQFQPFFPDG
;
A
#
# COMPACT_ATOMS: atom_id res chain seq x y z
N MET A 1 -14.17 2.05 60.80
CA MET A 1 -13.97 0.82 60.01
C MET A 1 -13.66 1.28 58.58
N LYS A 2 -12.44 1.00 58.13
CA LYS A 2 -11.82 1.48 56.89
C LYS A 2 -12.34 0.63 55.73
N LEU A 3 -12.84 1.24 54.66
CA LEU A 3 -13.08 0.56 53.38
C LEU A 3 -12.15 1.20 52.34
N GLU A 4 -11.23 0.38 51.88
CA GLU A 4 -10.07 0.73 51.07
C GLU A 4 -10.50 0.89 49.61
N ILE A 5 -10.14 2.02 49.00
CA ILE A 5 -10.28 2.25 47.56
C ILE A 5 -9.07 1.60 46.91
N LEU A 6 -9.26 0.45 46.25
CA LEU A 6 -8.23 -0.14 45.41
C LEU A 6 -8.06 0.69 44.14
N SER A 7 -6.91 1.33 44.05
CA SER A 7 -6.30 1.86 42.83
C SER A 7 -6.08 0.72 41.84
N LEU A 8 -6.64 0.86 40.63
CA LEU A 8 -6.16 0.17 39.43
C LEU A 8 -5.80 1.23 38.39
N ASN A 9 -4.57 1.71 38.56
CA ASN A 9 -3.68 2.20 37.53
C ASN A 9 -3.60 1.22 36.35
N GLN A 10 -4.50 1.39 35.38
CA GLN A 10 -4.25 0.93 34.01
C GLN A 10 -3.78 2.14 33.21
N SER A 11 -2.47 2.24 33.07
CA SER A 11 -1.78 3.06 32.09
C SER A 11 -2.39 2.78 30.71
N GLY A 12 -3.20 3.73 30.22
CA GLY A 12 -3.61 3.78 28.83
C GLY A 12 -2.35 3.92 27.99
N SER A 13 -1.90 2.82 27.41
CA SER A 13 -0.91 2.82 26.35
C SER A 13 -1.45 3.71 25.24
N THR A 14 -0.70 4.77 24.99
CA THR A 14 -0.85 5.67 23.86
C THR A 14 -1.08 4.84 22.60
N GLU A 15 -2.23 5.04 21.93
CA GLU A 15 -2.45 4.60 20.55
C GLU A 15 -1.36 5.26 19.70
N ALA A 16 -0.27 4.53 19.49
CA ALA A 16 0.70 4.87 18.46
C ALA A 16 0.00 4.66 17.13
N GLU A 17 -0.40 5.76 16.51
CA GLU A 17 -0.75 5.85 15.10
C GLU A 17 0.34 5.11 14.31
N ILE A 18 0.01 3.91 13.82
CA ILE A 18 0.89 3.15 12.91
C ILE A 18 0.84 3.91 11.59
N GLN A 19 1.66 4.96 11.47
CA GLN A 19 1.91 5.61 10.20
C GLN A 19 2.44 4.52 9.25
N PRO A 20 1.75 4.25 8.12
CA PRO A 20 2.22 3.24 7.18
C PRO A 20 3.59 3.66 6.69
N THR A 21 4.61 2.85 6.97
CA THR A 21 5.96 3.09 6.48
C THR A 21 5.92 3.16 4.96
N PRO A 22 6.51 4.19 4.33
CA PRO A 22 6.53 4.30 2.87
C PRO A 22 7.09 3.02 2.26
N VAL A 23 6.38 2.45 1.28
CA VAL A 23 6.85 1.28 0.55
C VAL A 23 8.06 1.69 -0.29
N ASP A 24 9.17 1.00 -0.11
CA ASP A 24 10.34 1.17 -0.97
C ASP A 24 10.15 0.41 -2.30
N PHE A 25 9.59 1.10 -3.29
CA PHE A 25 9.41 0.58 -4.64
C PHE A 25 10.72 0.24 -5.35
N SER A 26 11.85 0.80 -4.91
CA SER A 26 13.13 0.57 -5.54
C SER A 26 13.71 -0.82 -5.27
N SER A 27 13.17 -1.52 -4.27
CA SER A 27 13.48 -2.92 -3.98
C SER A 27 12.98 -3.92 -5.03
N HIS A 28 12.07 -3.50 -5.92
CA HIS A 28 11.51 -4.37 -6.94
C HIS A 28 12.55 -4.71 -8.02
N GLN A 29 12.71 -6.00 -8.36
CA GLN A 29 13.76 -6.47 -9.28
C GLN A 29 13.74 -5.83 -10.67
N GLN A 30 12.56 -5.39 -11.14
CA GLN A 30 12.40 -4.72 -12.43
C GLN A 30 12.43 -3.19 -12.33
N TRP A 31 12.58 -2.64 -11.12
CA TRP A 31 12.74 -1.21 -10.92
C TRP A 31 14.07 -0.75 -11.49
N ASN A 32 14.03 0.30 -12.30
CA ASN A 32 15.21 0.85 -12.94
C ASN A 32 15.62 2.15 -12.24
N LEU A 33 16.78 2.13 -11.60
CA LEU A 33 17.37 3.27 -10.88
C LEU A 33 18.09 4.27 -11.79
N GLN A 34 18.24 3.97 -13.09
CA GLN A 34 18.87 4.89 -14.03
C GLN A 34 17.98 6.10 -14.32
N THR A 35 18.61 7.21 -14.70
CA THR A 35 17.93 8.45 -15.06
C THR A 35 17.44 8.43 -16.51
N GLY A 36 16.43 9.24 -16.83
CA GLY A 36 15.92 9.42 -18.20
C GLY A 36 14.52 8.85 -18.43
N TRP A 37 13.83 9.40 -19.43
CA TRP A 37 12.41 9.14 -19.70
C TRP A 37 12.09 7.65 -19.92
N LYS A 38 12.99 6.89 -20.55
CA LYS A 38 12.78 5.46 -20.80
C LYS A 38 12.68 4.67 -19.48
N ASN A 39 13.50 5.01 -18.50
CA ASN A 39 13.52 4.36 -17.19
C ASN A 39 12.29 4.77 -16.38
N VAL A 40 11.89 6.05 -16.47
CA VAL A 40 10.61 6.54 -15.92
C VAL A 40 9.43 5.74 -16.48
N LEU A 41 9.34 5.55 -17.79
CA LEU A 41 8.27 4.75 -18.41
C LEU A 41 8.33 3.28 -17.98
N ASN A 42 9.51 2.70 -17.84
CA ASN A 42 9.67 1.33 -17.37
C ASN A 42 9.18 1.15 -15.92
N ASN A 43 9.46 2.12 -15.04
CA ASN A 43 8.98 2.08 -13.66
C ASN A 43 7.48 2.39 -13.59
N LEU A 44 6.99 3.34 -14.40
CA LEU A 44 5.56 3.65 -14.50
C LEU A 44 4.73 2.45 -14.94
N ARG A 45 5.26 1.63 -15.86
CA ARG A 45 4.63 0.36 -16.24
C ARG A 45 4.36 -0.52 -15.02
N LEU A 46 5.31 -0.63 -14.09
CA LEU A 46 5.16 -1.48 -12.89
C LEU A 46 4.05 -0.96 -11.98
N ILE A 47 3.95 0.37 -11.82
CA ILE A 47 2.92 1.01 -10.99
C ILE A 47 1.51 0.83 -11.58
N ILE A 48 1.37 0.94 -12.90
CA ILE A 48 0.06 0.84 -13.58
C ILE A 48 -0.37 -0.63 -13.79
N GLN A 49 0.58 -1.57 -13.78
CA GLN A 49 0.33 -2.98 -14.10
C GLN A 49 -0.79 -3.65 -13.28
N PRO A 50 -0.91 -3.45 -11.95
CA PRO A 50 -2.00 -4.04 -11.17
C PRO A 50 -3.40 -3.58 -11.61
N THR A 51 -3.54 -2.31 -11.98
CA THR A 51 -4.81 -1.75 -12.48
C THR A 51 -5.19 -2.41 -13.81
N LEU A 52 -4.24 -2.53 -14.74
CA LEU A 52 -4.47 -3.20 -16.03
C LEU A 52 -4.81 -4.68 -15.84
N ALA A 53 -4.12 -5.37 -14.93
CA ALA A 53 -4.38 -6.76 -14.61
C ALA A 53 -5.79 -6.96 -14.02
N LEU A 54 -6.23 -6.08 -13.12
CA LEU A 54 -7.61 -6.12 -12.61
C LEU A 54 -8.62 -5.92 -13.74
N SER A 55 -8.41 -4.95 -14.65
CA SER A 55 -9.30 -4.73 -15.79
C SER A 55 -9.40 -5.96 -16.72
N LEU A 56 -8.30 -6.69 -16.92
CA LEU A 56 -8.30 -7.92 -17.72
C LEU A 56 -9.02 -9.08 -17.04
N ILE A 57 -8.94 -9.16 -15.71
CA ILE A 57 -9.55 -10.23 -14.91
C ILE A 57 -11.03 -9.93 -14.63
N PHE A 58 -11.44 -8.66 -14.58
CA PHE A 58 -12.78 -8.23 -14.19
C PHE A 58 -13.92 -8.97 -14.92
N PRO A 59 -13.89 -9.18 -16.26
CA PRO A 59 -14.94 -9.93 -16.95
C PRO A 59 -15.06 -11.40 -16.50
N TRP A 60 -13.99 -11.99 -15.98
CA TRP A 60 -13.99 -13.35 -15.46
C TRP A 60 -14.56 -13.42 -14.04
N LEU A 61 -14.48 -12.34 -13.27
CA LEU A 61 -15.06 -12.27 -11.92
C LEU A 61 -16.59 -12.27 -11.96
N ASP A 62 -17.19 -11.81 -13.06
CA ASP A 62 -18.65 -11.92 -13.29
C ASP A 62 -19.09 -13.39 -13.43
N LEU A 63 -18.25 -14.23 -14.05
CA LEU A 63 -18.51 -15.66 -14.23
C LEU A 63 -18.09 -16.50 -13.02
N PHE A 64 -17.03 -16.10 -12.34
CA PHE A 64 -16.46 -16.77 -11.17
C PHE A 64 -16.26 -15.77 -10.02
N PRO A 65 -17.32 -15.47 -9.24
CA PRO A 65 -17.24 -14.50 -8.17
C PRO A 65 -16.16 -14.86 -7.14
N ASN A 66 -15.16 -14.00 -7.00
CA ASN A 66 -14.10 -14.13 -6.02
C ASN A 66 -13.83 -12.77 -5.33
N PRO A 67 -14.54 -12.47 -4.23
CA PRO A 67 -14.41 -11.18 -3.55
C PRO A 67 -13.02 -10.98 -2.93
N SER A 68 -12.35 -12.06 -2.53
CA SER A 68 -11.01 -11.99 -1.94
C SER A 68 -9.95 -11.57 -2.95
N LEU A 69 -10.07 -12.06 -4.20
CA LEU A 69 -9.20 -11.63 -5.29
C LEU A 69 -9.40 -10.14 -5.61
N LEU A 70 -10.65 -9.70 -5.69
CA LEU A 70 -10.99 -8.29 -5.91
C LEU A 70 -10.41 -7.40 -4.80
N LEU A 71 -10.64 -7.77 -3.53
CA LEU A 71 -10.10 -7.06 -2.36
C LEU A 71 -8.56 -6.97 -2.41
N SER A 72 -7.89 -8.09 -2.68
CA SER A 72 -6.42 -8.14 -2.76
C SER A 72 -5.88 -7.23 -3.88
N PHE A 73 -6.57 -7.16 -5.02
CA PHE A 73 -6.22 -6.21 -6.09
C PHE A 73 -6.43 -4.76 -5.67
N HIS A 74 -7.52 -4.44 -4.96
CA HIS A 74 -7.75 -3.09 -4.45
C HIS A 74 -6.66 -2.65 -3.47
N GLU A 75 -6.26 -3.53 -2.54
CA GLU A 75 -5.16 -3.26 -1.60
C GLU A 75 -3.84 -3.04 -2.33
N LEU A 76 -3.53 -3.88 -3.32
CA LEU A 76 -2.33 -3.74 -4.14
C LEU A 76 -2.32 -2.42 -4.93
N ILE A 77 -3.43 -2.07 -5.57
CA ILE A 77 -3.57 -0.80 -6.32
C ILE A 77 -3.45 0.39 -5.36
N HIS A 78 -4.05 0.32 -4.17
CA HIS A 78 -3.91 1.35 -3.15
C HIS A 78 -2.45 1.54 -2.73
N ALA A 79 -1.71 0.44 -2.51
CA ALA A 79 -0.28 0.48 -2.21
C ALA A 79 0.53 1.12 -3.35
N MET A 80 0.29 0.72 -4.61
CA MET A 80 0.96 1.30 -5.79
C MET A 80 0.68 2.80 -5.92
N ASN A 81 -0.54 3.25 -5.62
CA ASN A 81 -0.93 4.66 -5.68
C ASN A 81 -0.28 5.52 -4.60
N GLN A 82 0.33 4.93 -3.56
CA GLN A 82 1.15 5.68 -2.61
C GLN A 82 2.51 6.09 -3.19
N PHE A 83 2.85 5.65 -4.41
CA PHE A 83 4.08 6.06 -5.08
C PHE A 83 4.14 7.59 -5.22
N GLN A 84 5.12 8.19 -4.55
CA GLN A 84 5.46 9.60 -4.69
C GLN A 84 6.78 9.69 -5.47
N PRO A 85 6.75 10.08 -6.76
CA PRO A 85 7.99 10.37 -7.48
C PRO A 85 8.71 11.52 -6.78
N PHE A 86 9.97 11.29 -6.40
CA PHE A 86 10.82 12.35 -5.88
C PHE A 86 11.10 13.34 -7.04
N PHE A 87 10.46 14.49 -6.98
CA PHE A 87 10.82 15.66 -7.77
C PHE A 87 11.59 16.60 -6.86
N PRO A 88 12.91 16.84 -7.07
CA PRO A 88 13.58 17.89 -6.35
C PRO A 88 12.90 19.21 -6.73
N ASP A 89 12.46 19.98 -5.72
CA ASP A 89 12.01 21.36 -5.90
C ASP A 89 13.12 22.12 -6.64
N GLY A 90 12.74 22.72 -7.78
CA GLY A 90 13.67 23.41 -8.68
C GLY A 90 14.35 24.62 -8.05
#